data_AF-A0A1Q7NM45-F1
#
_entry.id   AF-A0A1Q7NM45-F1
#
_cell.length_a   1.000
_cell.length_b   1.000
_cell.length_c   1.000
_cell.angle_alpha   90.00
_cell.angle_beta   90.00
_cell.angle_gamma   90.00
#
_symmetry.space_group_name_H-M   'P 1'
#
loop_
_entity.id
_entity.type
_entity.pdbx_description
1 polymer ?
#
loop_
_entity_poly.entity_id
_entity_poly.type
_entity_poly.pdbx_seq_one_letter_code
_entity_poly.pdbx_strand_id
1 'polypeptide(L)'
;MKTNAFRDAAREQTSILAPLERAALRGLARRMPAWVNSDHLSALGLLGMIGAGVCYAASKYNPLLLHLVNVFIFLNWFGDSLDGTLARYRDRQRPRYGFYVDHIIDTFGALFLLFGLALSGYMSERVAAGLLIVYFMVAINSYLAAYALGVFKISQWKMGPTEMRLLLMIGNVFLIYHPRAYHRRYLLYDVGGVIAIIGMALILIVLSIQHTHALYKLERLPKR
;
A
#
# COMPACT_ATOMS: atom_id res chain seq x y z
N MET A 1 14.95 -28.94 -16.54
CA MET A 1 14.94 -27.45 -16.55
C MET A 1 15.02 -26.98 -15.09
N LYS A 2 16.21 -26.59 -14.61
CA LYS A 2 16.38 -26.09 -13.24
C LYS A 2 15.67 -24.74 -13.16
N THR A 3 14.47 -24.70 -12.57
CA THR A 3 13.80 -23.45 -12.26
C THR A 3 14.69 -22.69 -11.30
N ASN A 4 15.33 -21.60 -11.75
CA ASN A 4 15.86 -20.60 -10.83
C ASN A 4 14.73 -20.23 -9.88
N ALA A 5 14.83 -20.71 -8.64
CA ALA A 5 13.84 -20.46 -7.61
C ALA A 5 13.72 -18.94 -7.50
N PHE A 6 12.51 -18.41 -7.68
CA PHE A 6 12.25 -17.02 -7.35
C PHE A 6 12.60 -16.87 -5.87
N ARG A 7 13.71 -16.21 -5.59
CA ARG A 7 14.25 -16.10 -4.25
C ARG A 7 13.42 -15.02 -3.58
N ASP A 8 12.57 -15.42 -2.63
CA ASP A 8 11.86 -14.45 -1.81
C ASP A 8 12.90 -13.50 -1.23
N ALA A 9 12.76 -12.23 -1.57
CA ALA A 9 13.60 -11.21 -0.99
C ALA A 9 13.31 -11.14 0.51
N ALA A 10 14.36 -11.02 1.32
CA ALA A 10 14.23 -10.90 2.76
C ALA A 10 13.35 -9.69 3.12
N ARG A 11 12.15 -9.95 3.66
CA ARG A 11 11.23 -8.90 4.14
C ARG A 11 11.81 -8.26 5.42
N GLU A 12 12.54 -7.16 5.28
CA GLU A 12 12.88 -6.27 6.39
C GLU A 12 11.76 -5.24 6.62
N GLN A 13 10.73 -5.62 7.39
CA GLN A 13 9.73 -4.67 7.88
C GLN A 13 10.19 -4.12 9.24
N THR A 14 10.77 -2.91 9.23
CA THR A 14 11.34 -2.21 10.40
C THR A 14 10.42 -1.10 10.93
N SER A 15 9.13 -1.15 10.60
CA SER A 15 8.17 -0.13 11.01
C SER A 15 7.90 -0.16 12.51
N ILE A 16 7.45 0.98 13.06
CA ILE A 16 7.25 1.18 14.51
C ILE A 16 6.26 0.14 15.07
N LEU A 17 5.18 -0.14 14.32
CA LEU A 17 4.14 -1.08 14.74
C LEU A 17 4.43 -2.52 14.31
N ALA A 18 5.50 -2.78 13.56
CA ALA A 18 5.80 -4.10 13.01
C ALA A 18 5.85 -5.22 14.07
N PRO A 19 6.43 -5.05 15.28
CA PRO A 19 6.46 -6.12 16.27
C PRO A 19 5.06 -6.51 16.77
N LEU A 20 4.22 -5.49 17.04
CA LEU A 20 2.86 -5.68 17.53
C LEU A 20 1.97 -6.27 16.43
N GLU A 21 2.06 -5.73 15.22
CA GLU A 21 1.34 -6.25 14.05
C GLU A 21 1.70 -7.72 13.81
N ARG A 22 2.99 -8.08 13.80
CA ARG A 22 3.42 -9.47 13.62
C ARG A 22 2.88 -10.40 14.71
N ALA A 23 2.83 -9.94 15.96
CA ALA A 23 2.25 -10.72 17.05
C ALA A 23 0.74 -10.95 16.84
N ALA A 24 0.01 -9.90 16.49
CA ALA A 24 -1.42 -9.95 16.21
C ALA A 24 -1.73 -10.87 15.02
N LEU A 25 -1.05 -10.70 13.89
CA LEU A 25 -1.26 -11.49 12.67
C LEU A 25 -0.95 -12.97 12.88
N ARG A 26 0.10 -13.31 13.64
CA ARG A 26 0.37 -14.71 14.01
C ARG A 26 -0.73 -15.30 14.87
N GLY A 27 -1.27 -14.53 15.81
CA GLY A 27 -2.41 -14.94 16.63
C GLY A 27 -3.68 -15.18 15.79
N LEU A 28 -3.94 -14.28 14.83
CA LEU A 28 -5.06 -14.40 13.89
C LEU A 28 -4.89 -15.60 12.96
N ALA A 29 -3.71 -15.78 12.37
CA ALA A 29 -3.43 -16.89 11.45
C ALA A 29 -3.65 -18.27 12.10
N ARG A 30 -3.31 -18.42 13.38
CA ARG A 30 -3.56 -19.64 14.18
C ARG A 30 -5.05 -19.92 14.40
N ARG A 31 -5.88 -18.88 14.47
CA ARG A 31 -7.33 -18.99 14.72
C ARG A 31 -8.16 -18.99 13.43
N MET A 32 -7.54 -18.81 12.26
CA MET A 32 -8.26 -18.78 10.99
C MET A 32 -8.84 -20.14 10.64
N PRO A 33 -10.14 -20.21 10.25
CA PRO A 33 -10.77 -21.45 9.83
C PRO A 33 -10.01 -22.13 8.69
N ALA A 34 -9.99 -23.47 8.68
CA ALA A 34 -9.22 -24.25 7.70
C ALA A 34 -9.61 -23.96 6.24
N TRP A 35 -10.86 -23.56 5.98
CA TRP A 35 -11.37 -23.25 4.64
C TRP A 35 -10.94 -21.87 4.10
N VAL A 36 -10.49 -20.96 4.98
CA VAL A 36 -10.00 -19.63 4.55
C VAL A 36 -8.59 -19.79 4.01
N ASN A 37 -8.32 -19.39 2.77
CA ASN A 37 -6.98 -19.42 2.18
C ASN A 37 -6.46 -17.99 1.90
N SER A 38 -5.23 -17.87 1.39
CA SER A 38 -4.61 -16.58 1.04
C SER A 38 -5.43 -15.81 0.01
N ASP A 39 -5.99 -16.50 -1.00
CA ASP A 39 -6.73 -15.84 -2.09
C ASP A 39 -8.03 -15.22 -1.61
N HIS A 40 -8.72 -15.86 -0.64
CA HIS A 40 -9.88 -15.29 0.01
C HIS A 40 -9.54 -13.99 0.76
N LEU A 41 -8.37 -13.94 1.38
CA LEU A 41 -7.89 -12.77 2.12
C LEU A 41 -7.47 -11.65 1.17
N SER A 42 -6.77 -11.95 0.07
CA SER A 42 -6.43 -10.95 -0.94
C SER A 42 -7.69 -10.40 -1.61
N ALA A 43 -8.69 -11.25 -1.90
CA ALA A 43 -9.99 -10.81 -2.41
C ALA A 43 -10.74 -9.92 -1.39
N LEU A 44 -10.73 -10.28 -0.10
CA LEU A 44 -11.26 -9.42 0.97
C LEU A 44 -10.52 -8.07 1.02
N GLY A 45 -9.20 -8.10 0.83
CA GLY A 45 -8.35 -6.93 0.69
C GLY A 45 -8.84 -5.97 -0.39
N LEU A 46 -9.04 -6.51 -1.60
CA LEU A 46 -9.54 -5.76 -2.76
C LEU A 46 -10.96 -5.21 -2.53
N LEU A 47 -11.87 -6.04 -2.05
CA LEU A 47 -13.24 -5.63 -1.74
C LEU A 47 -13.28 -4.54 -0.68
N GLY A 48 -12.37 -4.59 0.30
CA GLY A 48 -12.14 -3.52 1.27
C GLY A 48 -11.83 -2.19 0.59
N MET A 49 -10.90 -2.16 -0.37
CA MET A 49 -10.53 -0.92 -1.07
C MET A 49 -11.63 -0.40 -1.98
N ILE A 50 -12.34 -1.28 -2.68
CA ILE A 50 -13.50 -0.91 -3.50
C ILE A 50 -14.60 -0.32 -2.59
N GLY A 51 -14.93 -0.99 -1.50
CA GLY A 51 -15.92 -0.53 -0.52
C GLY A 51 -15.55 0.82 0.08
N ALA A 52 -14.28 1.01 0.45
CA ALA A 52 -13.77 2.30 0.93
C ALA A 52 -13.91 3.40 -0.12
N GLY A 53 -13.56 3.14 -1.39
CA GLY A 53 -13.72 4.08 -2.49
C GLY A 53 -15.18 4.48 -2.73
N VAL A 54 -16.10 3.50 -2.76
CA VAL A 54 -17.54 3.77 -2.90
C VAL A 54 -18.07 4.58 -1.72
N CYS A 55 -17.69 4.24 -0.49
CA CYS A 55 -18.10 4.98 0.70
C CYS A 55 -17.53 6.39 0.74
N TYR A 56 -16.29 6.59 0.27
CA TYR A 56 -15.74 7.93 0.09
C TYR A 56 -16.56 8.73 -0.92
N ALA A 57 -16.85 8.19 -2.11
CA ALA A 57 -17.66 8.92 -3.10
C ALA A 57 -19.04 9.30 -2.54
N ALA A 58 -19.68 8.38 -1.81
CA ALA A 58 -20.97 8.61 -1.18
C ALA A 58 -20.90 9.56 0.04
N SER A 59 -19.75 9.70 0.70
CA SER A 59 -19.60 10.55 1.90
C SER A 59 -19.80 12.04 1.63
N LYS A 60 -19.76 12.46 0.36
CA LYS A 60 -20.20 13.80 -0.07
C LYS A 60 -21.64 14.12 0.36
N TYR A 61 -22.51 13.11 0.38
CA TYR A 61 -23.92 13.27 0.76
C TYR A 61 -24.16 13.00 2.26
N ASN A 62 -23.36 12.13 2.87
CA ASN A 62 -23.44 11.81 4.29
C ASN A 62 -22.03 11.59 4.89
N PRO A 63 -21.49 12.58 5.61
CA PRO A 63 -20.16 12.49 6.22
C PRO A 63 -19.99 11.32 7.19
N LEU A 64 -21.07 10.77 7.77
CA LEU A 64 -21.00 9.61 8.67
C LEU A 64 -20.48 8.35 7.95
N LEU A 65 -20.57 8.30 6.61
CA LEU A 65 -19.99 7.21 5.81
C LEU A 65 -18.46 7.14 5.93
N LEU A 66 -17.78 8.18 6.43
CA LEU A 66 -16.35 8.12 6.75
C LEU A 66 -16.03 7.09 7.84
N HIS A 67 -16.98 6.77 8.73
CA HIS A 67 -16.81 5.65 9.65
C HIS A 67 -16.83 4.30 8.92
N LEU A 68 -17.69 4.16 7.92
CA LEU A 68 -17.76 2.96 7.10
C LEU A 68 -16.51 2.81 6.22
N VAL A 69 -15.96 3.92 5.72
CA VAL A 69 -14.64 3.94 5.08
C VAL A 69 -13.58 3.35 6.01
N ASN A 70 -13.54 3.74 7.29
CA ASN A 70 -12.58 3.20 8.26
C ASN A 70 -12.72 1.69 8.46
N VAL A 71 -13.96 1.19 8.50
CA VAL A 71 -14.23 -0.26 8.56
C VAL A 71 -13.67 -0.95 7.32
N PHE A 72 -13.87 -0.39 6.13
CA PHE A 72 -13.37 -0.96 4.88
C PHE A 72 -11.85 -0.89 4.75
N ILE A 73 -11.19 0.18 5.21
CA ILE A 73 -9.72 0.25 5.29
C ILE A 73 -9.20 -0.82 6.28
N PHE A 74 -9.91 -1.07 7.38
CA PHE A 74 -9.55 -2.13 8.32
C PHE A 74 -9.70 -3.51 7.69
N LEU A 75 -10.77 -3.76 6.93
CA LEU A 75 -10.93 -5.00 6.17
C LEU A 75 -9.84 -5.18 5.12
N ASN A 76 -9.44 -4.09 4.43
CA ASN A 76 -8.32 -4.12 3.50
C ASN A 76 -7.02 -4.53 4.22
N TRP A 77 -6.68 -3.86 5.32
CA TRP A 77 -5.52 -4.20 6.14
C TRP A 77 -5.57 -5.65 6.63
N PHE A 78 -6.74 -6.11 7.10
CA PHE A 78 -6.90 -7.46 7.59
C PHE A 78 -6.64 -8.50 6.50
N GLY A 79 -7.16 -8.29 5.27
CA GLY A 79 -6.90 -9.17 4.14
C GLY A 79 -5.42 -9.16 3.73
N ASP A 80 -4.91 -7.98 3.39
CA ASP A 80 -3.55 -7.76 2.85
C ASP A 80 -2.43 -8.11 3.84
N SER A 81 -2.59 -7.82 5.13
CA SER A 81 -1.55 -8.16 6.11
C SER A 81 -1.59 -9.64 6.52
N LEU A 82 -2.77 -10.28 6.48
CA LEU A 82 -2.93 -11.66 6.93
C LEU A 82 -2.66 -12.68 5.83
N ASP A 83 -2.84 -12.36 4.55
CA ASP A 83 -2.75 -13.32 3.44
C ASP A 83 -1.41 -14.06 3.39
N GLY A 84 -0.29 -13.34 3.31
CA GLY A 84 1.05 -13.89 3.29
C GLY A 84 1.44 -14.47 4.64
N THR A 85 0.88 -13.96 5.74
CA THR A 85 1.11 -14.53 7.08
C THR A 85 0.45 -15.89 7.22
N LEU A 86 -0.77 -16.05 6.72
CA LEU A 86 -1.50 -17.30 6.71
C LEU A 86 -0.86 -18.31 5.75
N ALA A 87 -0.43 -17.85 4.56
CA ALA A 87 0.28 -18.69 3.60
C ALA A 87 1.59 -19.25 4.19
N ARG A 88 2.36 -18.43 4.92
CA ARG A 88 3.55 -18.88 5.67
C ARG A 88 3.19 -19.84 6.81
N TYR A 89 2.18 -19.49 7.61
CA TYR A 89 1.77 -20.31 8.75
C TYR A 89 1.33 -21.72 8.35
N ARG A 90 0.71 -21.86 7.17
CA ARG A 90 0.23 -23.14 6.63
C ARG A 90 1.21 -23.82 5.68
N ASP A 91 2.38 -23.24 5.45
CA ASP A 91 3.36 -23.72 4.46
C ASP A 91 2.77 -23.91 3.05
N ARG A 92 1.93 -22.97 2.62
CA ARG A 92 1.25 -22.94 1.31
C ARG A 92 1.60 -21.69 0.51
N GLN A 93 2.86 -21.29 0.58
CA GLN A 93 3.35 -20.08 -0.10
C GLN A 93 3.40 -20.29 -1.61
N ARG A 94 2.96 -19.29 -2.38
CA ARG A 94 3.10 -19.25 -3.84
C ARG A 94 3.84 -17.97 -4.23
N PRO A 95 5.18 -17.95 -4.19
CA PRO A 95 5.95 -16.70 -4.28
C PRO A 95 5.65 -15.87 -5.52
N ARG A 96 5.60 -16.49 -6.71
CA ARG A 96 5.35 -15.77 -7.97
C ARG A 96 3.89 -15.34 -8.14
N TYR A 97 2.95 -16.23 -7.82
CA TYR A 97 1.53 -15.97 -7.96
C TYR A 97 1.06 -14.93 -6.95
N GLY A 98 1.41 -15.12 -5.67
CA GLY A 98 1.13 -14.16 -4.61
C GLY A 98 1.73 -12.80 -4.92
N PHE A 99 3.02 -12.75 -5.30
CA PHE A 99 3.64 -11.49 -5.74
C PHE A 99 2.83 -10.78 -6.83
N TYR A 100 2.43 -11.46 -7.90
CA TYR A 100 1.66 -10.81 -8.96
C TYR A 100 0.27 -10.33 -8.47
N VAL A 101 -0.43 -11.18 -7.73
CA VAL A 101 -1.80 -10.90 -7.25
C VAL A 101 -1.81 -9.77 -6.22
N ASP A 102 -0.88 -9.74 -5.28
CA ASP A 102 -0.77 -8.69 -4.27
C ASP A 102 -0.58 -7.32 -4.96
N HIS A 103 0.36 -7.24 -5.89
CA HIS A 103 0.68 -5.98 -6.59
C HIS A 103 -0.43 -5.49 -7.53
N ILE A 104 -1.14 -6.40 -8.21
CA ILE A 104 -2.26 -5.99 -9.07
C ILE A 104 -3.45 -5.52 -8.21
N ILE A 105 -3.71 -6.19 -7.08
CA ILE A 105 -4.74 -5.79 -6.12
C ILE A 105 -4.42 -4.43 -5.52
N ASP A 106 -3.17 -4.19 -5.13
CA ASP A 106 -2.71 -2.89 -4.61
C ASP A 106 -2.87 -1.77 -5.63
N THR A 107 -2.60 -2.07 -6.91
CA THR A 107 -2.75 -1.10 -8.00
C THR A 107 -4.21 -0.68 -8.17
N PHE A 108 -5.12 -1.66 -8.27
CA PHE A 108 -6.56 -1.38 -8.36
C PHE A 108 -7.12 -0.78 -7.07
N GLY A 109 -6.66 -1.25 -5.91
CA GLY A 109 -7.06 -0.75 -4.61
C GLY A 109 -6.75 0.74 -4.46
N ALA A 110 -5.51 1.14 -4.76
CA ALA A 110 -5.12 2.55 -4.73
C ALA A 110 -5.96 3.40 -5.70
N LEU A 111 -6.22 2.90 -6.92
CA LEU A 111 -7.08 3.56 -7.89
C LEU A 111 -8.49 3.80 -7.32
N PHE A 112 -9.18 2.76 -6.83
CA PHE A 112 -10.55 2.89 -6.33
C PHE A 112 -10.64 3.80 -5.11
N LEU A 113 -9.69 3.69 -4.18
CA LEU A 113 -9.66 4.50 -2.97
C LEU A 113 -9.46 5.98 -3.30
N LEU A 114 -8.43 6.33 -4.08
CA LEU A 114 -8.13 7.73 -4.42
C LEU A 114 -9.18 8.32 -5.36
N PHE A 115 -9.75 7.52 -6.26
CA PHE A 115 -10.85 7.95 -7.11
C PHE A 115 -12.10 8.29 -6.27
N GLY A 116 -12.48 7.40 -5.34
CA GLY A 116 -13.56 7.67 -4.39
C GLY A 116 -13.32 8.92 -3.56
N LEU A 117 -12.08 9.10 -3.09
CA LEU A 117 -11.68 10.27 -2.32
C LEU A 117 -11.74 11.57 -3.13
N ALA A 118 -11.36 11.55 -4.41
CA ALA A 118 -11.53 12.69 -5.31
C ALA A 118 -13.02 13.05 -5.50
N LEU A 119 -13.87 12.05 -5.74
CA LEU A 119 -15.32 12.25 -5.91
C LEU A 119 -16.01 12.76 -4.64
N SER A 120 -15.46 12.44 -3.47
CA SER A 120 -16.00 12.89 -2.17
C SER A 120 -15.94 14.42 -1.99
N GLY A 121 -15.03 15.10 -2.70
CA GLY A 121 -14.74 16.52 -2.52
C GLY A 121 -13.87 16.84 -1.29
N TYR A 122 -13.40 15.84 -0.53
CA TYR A 122 -12.42 16.03 0.55
C TYR A 122 -10.99 16.19 0.05
N MET A 123 -10.73 15.84 -1.22
CA MET A 123 -9.45 16.02 -1.89
C MET A 123 -9.71 16.48 -3.33
N SER A 124 -8.92 17.42 -3.81
CA SER A 124 -9.01 17.89 -5.19
C SER A 124 -8.58 16.80 -6.17
N GLU A 125 -9.28 16.72 -7.30
CA GLU A 125 -9.01 15.74 -8.36
C GLU A 125 -7.54 15.77 -8.84
N ARG A 126 -6.94 16.97 -8.89
CA ARG A 126 -5.55 17.18 -9.32
C ARG A 126 -4.57 16.56 -8.34
N VAL A 127 -4.76 16.75 -7.04
CA VAL A 127 -3.86 16.17 -6.03
C VAL A 127 -4.08 14.68 -5.95
N ALA A 128 -5.33 14.19 -6.03
CA ALA A 128 -5.61 12.75 -6.04
C ALA A 128 -4.96 12.05 -7.26
N ALA A 129 -5.08 12.64 -8.45
CA ALA A 129 -4.43 12.13 -9.66
C ALA A 129 -2.90 12.19 -9.56
N GLY A 130 -2.34 13.29 -9.06
CA GLY A 130 -0.89 13.40 -8.83
C GLY A 130 -0.35 12.36 -7.85
N LEU A 131 -1.07 12.11 -6.76
CA LEU A 131 -0.71 11.10 -5.77
C LEU A 131 -0.77 9.69 -6.38
N LEU A 132 -1.80 9.39 -7.16
CA LEU A 132 -1.94 8.11 -7.86
C LEU A 132 -0.80 7.89 -8.88
N ILE A 133 -0.46 8.91 -9.67
CA ILE A 133 0.63 8.85 -10.66
C ILE A 133 1.95 8.55 -9.96
N VAL A 134 2.30 9.32 -8.92
CA VAL A 134 3.57 9.11 -8.21
C VAL A 134 3.59 7.75 -7.51
N TYR A 135 2.47 7.31 -6.95
CA TYR A 135 2.34 5.95 -6.41
C TYR A 135 2.63 4.87 -7.46
N PHE A 136 2.04 4.96 -8.65
CA PHE A 136 2.31 4.01 -9.73
C PHE A 136 3.76 4.08 -10.23
N MET A 137 4.37 5.26 -10.30
CA MET A 137 5.79 5.38 -10.67
C MET A 137 6.70 4.69 -9.64
N VAL A 138 6.43 4.86 -8.35
CA VAL A 138 7.16 4.15 -7.27
C VAL A 138 6.94 2.64 -7.35
N ALA A 139 5.71 2.21 -7.62
CA ALA A 139 5.37 0.80 -7.79
C ALA A 139 6.14 0.18 -8.98
N ILE A 140 6.11 0.81 -10.15
CA ILE A 140 6.84 0.37 -11.34
C ILE A 140 8.34 0.28 -11.07
N ASN A 141 8.94 1.31 -10.45
CA ASN A 141 10.36 1.27 -10.10
C ASN A 141 10.70 0.11 -9.15
N SER A 142 9.82 -0.17 -8.17
CA SER A 142 9.98 -1.30 -7.26
C SER A 142 9.88 -2.65 -8.00
N TYR A 143 8.99 -2.77 -8.98
CA TYR A 143 8.85 -3.99 -9.79
C TYR A 143 10.08 -4.21 -10.67
N LEU A 144 10.53 -3.16 -11.37
CA LEU A 144 11.75 -3.21 -12.18
C LEU A 144 12.96 -3.59 -11.33
N ALA A 145 13.11 -3.00 -10.13
CA ALA A 145 14.17 -3.36 -9.20
C ALA A 145 14.08 -4.83 -8.74
N ALA A 146 12.87 -5.33 -8.47
CA ALA A 146 12.64 -6.73 -8.10
C ALA A 146 13.20 -7.70 -9.16
N TYR A 147 12.91 -7.42 -10.44
CA TYR A 147 13.31 -8.27 -11.55
C TYR A 147 14.75 -8.06 -11.99
N ALA A 148 15.22 -6.82 -12.07
CA ALA A 148 16.54 -6.48 -12.60
C ALA A 148 17.67 -6.69 -11.58
N LEU A 149 17.42 -6.36 -10.31
CA LEU A 149 18.46 -6.45 -9.26
C LEU A 149 18.31 -7.71 -8.39
N GLY A 150 17.18 -8.41 -8.45
CA GLY A 150 16.90 -9.54 -7.56
C GLY A 150 16.85 -9.15 -6.07
N VAL A 151 16.81 -7.85 -5.77
CA VAL A 151 16.81 -7.28 -4.42
C VAL A 151 15.52 -6.48 -4.26
N PHE A 152 14.56 -7.03 -3.53
CA PHE A 152 13.32 -6.35 -3.17
C PHE A 152 13.52 -5.63 -1.83
N LYS A 153 13.69 -4.31 -1.85
CA LYS A 153 13.73 -3.47 -0.64
C LYS A 153 12.38 -2.77 -0.49
N ILE A 154 11.43 -3.39 0.23
CA ILE A 154 10.06 -2.86 0.43
C ILE A 154 10.03 -1.68 1.41
N SER A 155 10.98 -1.60 2.34
CA SER A 155 11.00 -0.53 3.35
C SER A 155 12.40 0.05 3.41
N GLN A 156 12.53 1.33 3.05
CA GLN A 156 13.74 2.11 3.32
C GLN A 156 13.47 3.20 4.38
N TRP A 157 12.25 3.28 4.91
CA TRP A 157 11.80 4.26 5.89
C TRP A 157 10.96 3.61 7.00
N LYS A 158 11.00 4.20 8.21
CA LYS A 158 10.41 3.69 9.47
C LYS A 158 8.87 3.65 9.50
N MET A 159 8.19 4.01 8.40
CA MET A 159 6.75 4.10 8.32
C MET A 159 6.24 3.13 7.24
N GLY A 160 5.49 2.12 7.64
CA GLY A 160 4.99 1.05 6.77
C GLY A 160 3.55 1.28 6.32
N PRO A 161 3.00 0.33 5.53
CA PRO A 161 1.61 0.39 5.03
C PRO A 161 0.57 0.51 6.15
N THR A 162 0.81 -0.15 7.29
CA THR A 162 -0.10 -0.16 8.44
C THR A 162 -0.17 1.22 9.11
N GLU A 163 0.97 1.89 9.30
CA GLU A 163 0.99 3.26 9.79
C GLU A 163 0.27 4.23 8.85
N MET A 164 0.40 4.06 7.53
CA MET A 164 -0.31 4.88 6.53
C MET A 164 -1.83 4.68 6.60
N ARG A 165 -2.30 3.43 6.72
CA ARG A 165 -3.72 3.13 6.88
C ARG A 165 -4.29 3.73 8.16
N LEU A 166 -3.55 3.65 9.27
CA LEU A 166 -3.95 4.28 10.53
C LEU A 166 -4.03 5.81 10.42
N LEU A 167 -3.04 6.46 9.80
CA LEU A 167 -3.11 7.90 9.55
C LEU A 167 -4.32 8.28 8.71
N LEU A 168 -4.64 7.49 7.68
CA LEU A 168 -5.82 7.73 6.85
C LEU A 168 -7.11 7.59 7.67
N MET A 169 -7.22 6.56 8.51
CA MET A 169 -8.37 6.35 9.39
C MET A 169 -8.55 7.49 10.40
N ILE A 170 -7.46 7.96 11.02
CA ILE A 170 -7.46 9.10 11.94
C ILE A 170 -7.88 10.36 11.19
N GLY A 171 -7.37 10.57 9.97
CA GLY A 171 -7.76 11.67 9.09
C GLY A 171 -9.26 11.67 8.79
N ASN A 172 -9.85 10.50 8.53
CA ASN A 172 -11.30 10.36 8.30
C ASN A 172 -12.13 10.77 9.51
N VAL A 173 -11.71 10.39 10.73
CA VAL A 173 -12.39 10.82 11.96
C VAL A 173 -12.27 12.33 12.12
N PHE A 174 -11.09 12.90 11.85
CA PHE A 174 -10.87 14.34 11.96
C PHE A 174 -11.69 15.14 10.95
N LEU A 175 -11.89 14.61 9.73
CA LEU A 175 -12.70 15.25 8.69
C LEU A 175 -14.17 15.46 9.10
N ILE A 176 -14.72 14.58 9.94
CA ILE A 176 -16.11 14.72 10.44
C ILE A 176 -16.27 16.01 11.24
N TYR A 177 -15.25 16.40 12.01
CA TYR A 177 -15.28 17.59 12.86
C TYR A 177 -14.65 18.82 12.19
N HIS A 178 -13.61 18.63 11.39
CA HIS A 178 -12.81 19.70 10.78
C HIS A 178 -12.42 19.35 9.32
N PRO A 179 -13.33 19.54 8.35
CA PRO A 179 -13.10 19.16 6.95
C PRO A 179 -12.09 20.05 6.20
N ARG A 180 -11.65 21.18 6.79
CA ARG A 180 -10.71 22.12 6.15
C ARG A 180 -9.57 22.50 7.10
N ALA A 181 -8.36 22.56 6.56
CA ALA A 181 -7.14 22.97 7.25
C ALA A 181 -6.82 24.45 6.97
N TYR A 182 -6.04 25.07 7.88
CA TYR A 182 -5.50 26.44 7.79
C TYR A 182 -6.54 27.52 7.43
N HIS A 183 -7.20 28.07 8.46
CA HIS A 183 -8.26 29.10 8.33
C HIS A 183 -9.34 28.74 7.29
N ARG A 184 -9.65 27.45 7.12
CA ARG A 184 -10.61 26.91 6.16
C ARG A 184 -10.28 27.15 4.68
N ARG A 185 -9.03 27.46 4.33
CA ARG A 185 -8.64 27.79 2.94
C ARG A 185 -8.24 26.58 2.11
N TYR A 186 -7.74 25.51 2.75
CA TYR A 186 -7.26 24.31 2.05
C TYR A 186 -7.97 23.05 2.57
N LEU A 187 -8.20 22.08 1.69
CA LEU A 187 -8.69 20.76 2.08
C LEU A 187 -7.58 20.02 2.85
N LEU A 188 -7.93 19.34 3.95
CA LEU A 188 -6.97 18.63 4.78
C LEU A 188 -6.19 17.58 3.98
N TYR A 189 -6.89 16.82 3.13
CA TYR A 189 -6.26 15.82 2.28
C TYR A 189 -5.49 16.40 1.09
N ASP A 190 -5.75 17.64 0.66
CA ASP A 190 -4.88 18.29 -0.32
C ASP A 190 -3.50 18.57 0.27
N VAL A 191 -3.44 19.11 1.50
CA VAL A 191 -2.18 19.38 2.19
C VAL A 191 -1.40 18.08 2.41
N GLY A 192 -2.07 17.06 2.98
CA GLY A 192 -1.45 15.74 3.18
C GLY A 192 -1.02 15.09 1.87
N GLY A 193 -1.85 15.17 0.83
CA GLY A 193 -1.58 14.62 -0.49
C GLY A 193 -0.39 15.27 -1.18
N VAL A 194 -0.26 16.60 -1.12
CA VAL A 194 0.91 17.31 -1.69
C VAL A 194 2.20 16.93 -0.95
N ILE A 195 2.16 16.84 0.38
CA ILE A 195 3.32 16.39 1.17
C ILE A 195 3.70 14.96 0.77
N ALA A 196 2.72 14.07 0.63
CA ALA A 196 2.94 12.69 0.21
C ALA A 196 3.54 12.61 -1.21
N ILE A 197 3.02 13.40 -2.17
CA ILE A 197 3.55 13.50 -3.53
C ILE A 197 5.03 13.90 -3.51
N ILE A 198 5.38 14.97 -2.78
CA ILE A 198 6.78 15.45 -2.69
C ILE A 198 7.67 14.36 -2.08
N GLY A 199 7.23 13.75 -0.97
CA GLY A 199 7.98 12.69 -0.30
C GLY A 199 8.21 11.47 -1.20
N MET A 200 7.17 10.98 -1.87
CA MET A 200 7.26 9.84 -2.76
C MET A 200 8.08 10.14 -4.03
N ALA A 201 8.00 11.36 -4.57
CA ALA A 201 8.82 11.77 -5.71
C ALA A 201 10.31 11.82 -5.34
N LEU A 202 10.67 12.35 -4.16
CA LEU A 202 12.04 12.32 -3.66
C LEU A 202 12.55 10.89 -3.47
N ILE A 203 11.73 10.02 -2.88
CA ILE A 203 12.05 8.59 -2.72
C ILE A 203 12.28 7.95 -4.09
N LEU A 204 11.40 8.20 -5.06
CA LEU A 204 11.52 7.67 -6.41
C LEU A 204 12.84 8.08 -7.08
N ILE A 205 13.23 9.35 -6.98
CA ILE A 205 14.48 9.87 -7.54
C ILE A 205 15.67 9.14 -6.90
N VAL A 206 15.70 9.07 -5.56
CA VAL A 206 16.78 8.40 -4.82
C VAL A 206 16.87 6.92 -5.20
N LEU A 207 15.74 6.20 -5.22
CA LEU A 207 15.70 4.78 -5.59
C LEU A 207 16.14 4.57 -7.03
N SER A 208 15.67 5.39 -7.96
CA SER A 208 16.08 5.31 -9.37
C SER A 208 17.59 5.47 -9.54
N ILE A 209 18.19 6.44 -8.86
CA ILE A 209 19.64 6.67 -8.88
C ILE A 209 20.39 5.48 -8.27
N GLN A 210 19.95 5.00 -7.11
CA GLN A 210 20.58 3.87 -6.41
C GLN A 210 20.51 2.59 -7.24
N HIS A 211 19.35 2.27 -7.80
CA HIS A 211 19.15 1.07 -8.63
C HIS A 211 19.97 1.16 -9.92
N THR A 212 19.96 2.31 -10.59
CA THR A 212 20.74 2.53 -11.82
C THR A 212 22.24 2.38 -11.56
N HIS A 213 22.75 2.99 -10.48
CA HIS A 213 24.15 2.90 -10.11
C HIS A 213 24.55 1.49 -9.67
N ALA A 214 23.67 0.77 -8.97
CA ALA A 214 23.88 -0.64 -8.63
C ALA A 214 24.01 -1.50 -9.90
N LEU A 215 23.08 -1.34 -10.85
CA LEU A 215 23.10 -2.09 -12.11
C LEU A 215 24.32 -1.72 -12.96
N TYR A 216 24.66 -0.45 -13.05
CA TYR A 216 25.87 0.02 -13.75
C TYR A 216 27.16 -0.60 -13.21
N LYS A 217 27.25 -0.78 -11.89
CA LYS A 217 28.39 -1.46 -11.25
C LYS A 217 28.42 -2.95 -11.55
N LEU A 218 27.27 -3.61 -11.56
CA LEU A 218 27.15 -5.05 -11.85
C LEU A 218 27.49 -5.36 -13.31
N GLU A 219 27.13 -4.48 -14.23
CA GLU A 219 27.30 -4.65 -15.69
C GLU A 219 28.37 -3.72 -16.27
N ARG A 220 29.40 -3.40 -15.49
CA ARG A 220 30.44 -2.44 -15.90
C ARG A 220 31.17 -2.92 -17.14
N LEU A 221 31.07 -2.17 -18.24
CA LEU A 221 31.76 -2.48 -19.48
C LEU A 221 33.30 -2.48 -19.27
N PRO A 222 34.05 -3.40 -19.91
CA PRO A 222 35.50 -3.40 -19.85
C PRO A 222 36.05 -2.08 -20.42
N LYS A 223 37.13 -1.57 -19.83
CA LYS A 223 37.83 -0.40 -20.38
C LYS A 223 38.36 -0.77 -21.77
N ARG A 224 38.04 0.05 -22.77
CA ARG A 224 38.66 0.00 -24.10
C ARG A 224 40.14 0.34 -24.01
#